data_AF-A0A7C2U546-F1
#
_entry.id   AF-A0A7C2U546-F1
#
_cell.length_a   1.000
_cell.length_b   1.000
_cell.length_c   1.000
_cell.angle_alpha   90.00
_cell.angle_beta   90.00
_cell.angle_gamma   90.00
#
_symmetry.space_group_name_H-M   'P 1'
#
loop_
_entity.id
_entity.type
_entity.pdbx_description
1 polymer ?
#
loop_
_entity_poly.entity_id
_entity_poly.type
_entity_poly.pdbx_seq_one_letter_code
_entity_poly.pdbx_strand_id
1 'polypeptide(L)'
;YAELIYNGQWFTPVRQALDAFIQKTQEKVTGTVRLKLYKGNVIVQGRKSPYSLYREDYATFGEDDVYNQHDAEGFINLFGLPLKVKALIDIEGTGASEYRHPDYSKFKRD
;
A
#
# COMPACT_ATOMS: atom_id res chain seq x y z
N TYR A 1 1.07 17.17 -12.78
CA TYR A 1 1.81 18.38 -12.38
C TYR A 1 3.08 18.58 -13.22
N ALA A 2 4.04 17.64 -13.19
CA ALA A 2 5.29 17.73 -13.96
C ALA A 2 5.08 17.93 -15.47
N GLU A 3 4.17 17.17 -16.09
CA GLU A 3 3.84 17.29 -17.52
C GLU A 3 3.32 18.69 -17.90
N LEU A 4 2.44 19.27 -17.09
CA LEU A 4 1.93 20.63 -17.33
C LEU A 4 3.08 21.65 -17.36
N ILE A 5 4.02 21.54 -16.42
CA ILE A 5 5.19 22.43 -16.38
C ILE A 5 6.08 22.21 -17.60
N TYR A 6 6.37 20.95 -17.93
CA TYR A 6 7.19 20.58 -19.08
C TYR A 6 6.60 21.14 -20.39
N ASN A 7 5.29 21.08 -20.54
CA ASN A 7 4.56 21.61 -21.70
C ASN A 7 4.39 23.15 -21.69
N GLY A 8 5.02 23.87 -20.75
CA GLY A 8 4.91 25.33 -20.64
C GLY A 8 3.55 25.83 -20.16
N GLN A 9 2.70 24.95 -19.63
CA GLN A 9 1.33 25.25 -19.21
C GLN A 9 1.26 25.85 -17.79
N TRP A 10 2.28 26.62 -17.41
CA TRP A 10 2.40 27.19 -16.07
C TRP A 10 1.20 28.06 -15.71
N PHE A 11 0.70 28.89 -16.61
CA PHE A 11 -0.38 29.85 -16.31
C PHE A 11 -1.80 29.29 -16.48
N THR A 12 -1.94 27.97 -16.65
CA THR A 12 -3.26 27.36 -16.88
C THR A 12 -4.07 27.20 -15.59
N PRO A 13 -5.41 27.26 -15.67
CA PRO A 13 -6.28 27.04 -14.50
C PRO A 13 -6.19 25.62 -13.95
N VAL A 14 -5.90 24.62 -14.79
CA VAL A 14 -5.72 23.23 -14.33
C VAL A 14 -4.52 23.10 -13.39
N ARG A 15 -3.42 23.81 -13.64
CA ARG A 15 -2.27 23.83 -12.73
C ARG A 15 -2.62 24.52 -11.41
N GLN A 16 -3.42 25.61 -11.44
CA GLN A 16 -3.93 26.26 -10.21
C GLN A 16 -4.80 25.33 -9.37
N ALA A 17 -5.68 24.56 -10.00
CA ALA A 17 -6.50 23.57 -9.30
C ALA A 17 -5.64 22.48 -8.63
N LEU A 18 -4.59 22.02 -9.31
CA LEU A 18 -3.64 21.07 -8.74
C LEU A 18 -2.84 21.67 -7.57
N ASP A 19 -2.46 22.95 -7.62
CA ASP A 19 -1.78 23.61 -6.50
C ASP A 19 -2.66 23.61 -5.24
N ALA A 20 -3.95 23.91 -5.38
CA ALA A 20 -4.89 23.86 -4.26
C ALA A 20 -5.02 22.44 -3.67
N PHE A 21 -5.08 21.42 -4.54
CA PHE A 21 -5.06 20.02 -4.11
C PHE A 21 -3.77 19.67 -3.38
N ILE A 22 -2.61 20.04 -3.93
CA ILE A 22 -1.31 19.79 -3.32
C ILE A 22 -1.24 20.47 -1.96
N GLN A 23 -1.63 21.74 -1.85
CA GLN A 23 -1.68 22.46 -0.58
C GLN A 23 -2.49 21.71 0.47
N LYS A 24 -3.64 21.15 0.09
CA LYS A 24 -4.46 20.31 0.98
C LYS A 24 -3.70 19.05 1.42
N THR A 25 -3.03 18.36 0.51
CA THR A 25 -2.24 17.16 0.84
C THR A 25 -1.04 17.47 1.74
N GLN A 26 -0.47 18.68 1.66
CA GLN A 26 0.73 19.07 2.41
C GLN A 26 0.45 19.53 3.85
N GLU A 27 -0.82 19.70 4.27
CA GLU A 27 -1.20 20.23 5.59
C GLU A 27 -0.52 19.54 6.78
N LYS A 28 -0.22 18.23 6.68
CA LYS A 28 0.45 17.44 7.73
C LYS A 28 1.79 16.85 7.30
N VAL A 29 2.33 17.28 6.16
CA VAL A 29 3.63 16.80 5.64
C VAL A 29 4.74 17.61 6.30
N THR A 30 4.95 17.37 7.60
CA THR A 30 5.97 18.07 8.39
C THR A 30 6.75 17.05 9.23
N GLY A 31 8.08 17.11 9.18
CA GLY A 31 8.94 16.19 9.92
C GLY A 31 10.40 16.29 9.51
N THR A 32 11.22 15.36 10.01
CA THR A 32 12.63 15.23 9.67
C THR A 32 12.91 13.87 9.05
N VAL A 33 13.62 13.87 7.93
CA VAL A 33 14.17 12.65 7.31
C VAL A 33 15.68 12.68 7.48
N ARG A 34 16.23 11.61 8.07
CA ARG A 34 17.68 11.43 8.19
C ARG A 34 18.18 10.68 6.96
N LEU A 35 19.11 11.27 6.23
CA LEU A 35 19.70 10.71 5.03
C LEU A 35 21.19 10.38 5.23
N LYS A 36 21.67 9.33 4.57
CA LYS A 36 23.09 9.01 4.41
C LYS A 36 23.45 9.20 2.94
N LEU A 37 24.46 10.04 2.69
CA LEU A 37 25.00 10.28 1.37
C LEU A 37 26.27 9.44 1.20
N TYR A 38 26.31 8.57 0.20
CA TYR A 38 27.45 7.68 0.00
C TYR A 38 27.66 7.29 -1.45
N LYS A 39 28.84 7.61 -2.02
CA LYS A 39 29.25 7.25 -3.39
C LYS A 39 28.16 7.51 -4.44
N GLY A 40 27.59 8.73 -4.44
CA GLY A 40 26.52 9.12 -5.36
C GLY A 40 25.12 8.64 -4.99
N ASN A 41 24.95 7.92 -3.87
CA ASN A 41 23.64 7.47 -3.38
C ASN A 41 23.10 8.38 -2.28
N VAL A 42 21.77 8.46 -2.22
CA VAL A 42 21.00 9.06 -1.12
C VAL A 42 20.19 7.96 -0.46
N ILE A 43 20.47 7.64 0.80
CA ILE A 43 19.87 6.50 1.51
C ILE A 43 19.10 7.01 2.72
N VAL A 44 17.83 6.65 2.84
CA VAL A 44 16.99 7.02 4.00
C VAL A 44 17.34 6.15 5.20
N GLN A 45 17.79 6.78 6.29
CA GLN A 45 18.19 6.12 7.54
C GLN A 45 17.16 6.24 8.67
N GLY A 46 16.19 7.14 8.54
CA GLY A 46 15.19 7.35 9.58
C GLY A 46 14.24 8.49 9.26
N ARG A 47 13.08 8.48 9.90
CA ARG A 47 12.02 9.46 9.76
C ARG A 47 11.45 9.77 11.14
N LYS A 48 11.09 11.03 11.40
CA LYS A 48 10.30 11.44 12.57
C LYS A 48 9.36 12.57 12.18
N SER A 49 8.15 12.57 12.71
CA SER A 49 7.15 13.60 12.43
C SER A 49 6.22 13.78 13.62
N PRO A 50 5.85 15.01 13.99
CA PRO A 50 4.77 15.26 14.96
C PRO A 50 3.39 14.85 14.44
N TYR A 51 3.23 14.64 13.12
CA TYR A 51 1.99 14.19 12.47
C TYR A 51 2.13 12.78 11.89
N SER A 52 3.03 11.98 12.44
CA SER A 52 3.23 10.59 12.01
C SER A 52 1.93 9.81 12.14
N LEU A 53 1.54 9.12 11.06
CA LEU A 53 0.48 8.11 11.09
C LEU A 53 1.02 6.73 11.51
N TYR A 54 2.33 6.57 11.61
CA TYR A 54 2.93 5.37 12.20
C TYR A 54 2.66 5.35 13.71
N ARG A 55 2.15 4.21 14.16
CA ARG A 55 1.76 3.92 15.54
C ARG A 55 2.38 2.57 15.91
N GLU A 56 3.39 2.61 16.78
CA GLU A 56 4.17 1.42 17.16
C GLU A 56 3.30 0.38 17.87
N ASP A 57 2.34 0.84 18.67
CA ASP A 57 1.34 0.04 19.37
C ASP A 57 0.41 -0.76 18.44
N TYR A 58 0.23 -0.32 17.19
CA TYR A 58 -0.53 -1.06 16.17
C TYR A 58 0.36 -1.91 15.24
N ALA A 59 1.67 -1.68 15.24
CA ALA A 59 2.61 -2.30 14.31
C ALA A 59 3.51 -3.36 14.95
N THR A 60 3.64 -3.34 16.28
CA THR A 60 4.43 -4.31 17.05
C THR A 60 3.73 -5.66 17.14
N PHE A 61 4.53 -6.71 17.39
CA PHE A 61 4.06 -8.07 17.71
C PHE A 61 4.07 -8.35 19.22
N GLY A 62 4.16 -7.29 20.05
CA GLY A 62 4.14 -7.39 21.53
C GLY A 62 2.73 -7.66 22.09
N GLU A 63 2.57 -7.63 23.42
CA GLU A 63 1.25 -7.90 24.05
C GLU A 63 0.17 -6.94 23.53
N ASP A 64 -0.82 -7.56 22.89
CA ASP A 64 -1.84 -6.98 22.02
C ASP A 64 -3.14 -6.69 22.80
N ASP A 65 -3.45 -5.41 23.02
CA ASP A 65 -4.80 -4.95 23.41
C ASP A 65 -5.39 -3.95 22.40
N VAL A 66 -4.66 -3.65 21.32
CA VAL A 66 -4.93 -2.48 20.48
C VAL A 66 -5.57 -2.84 19.12
N TYR A 67 -5.40 -4.08 18.64
CA TYR A 67 -6.02 -4.58 17.41
C TYR A 67 -6.63 -5.97 17.59
N ASN A 68 -7.90 -6.14 17.16
CA ASN A 68 -8.57 -7.42 17.15
C ASN A 68 -8.20 -8.21 15.89
N GLN A 69 -7.34 -9.22 16.04
CA GLN A 69 -6.90 -10.05 14.92
C GLN A 69 -8.04 -10.84 14.24
N HIS A 70 -9.17 -11.08 14.92
CA HIS A 70 -10.34 -11.74 14.31
C HIS A 70 -10.97 -10.93 13.17
N ASP A 71 -10.81 -9.61 13.15
CA ASP A 71 -11.35 -8.75 12.09
C ASP A 71 -10.68 -9.05 10.73
N ALA A 72 -9.44 -9.53 10.75
CA ALA A 72 -8.68 -9.86 9.55
C ALA A 72 -9.33 -10.99 8.73
N GLU A 73 -9.93 -11.99 9.39
CA GLU A 73 -10.58 -13.12 8.70
C GLU A 73 -11.75 -12.63 7.82
N GLY A 74 -12.62 -11.79 8.39
CA GLY A 74 -13.73 -11.19 7.65
C GLY A 74 -13.24 -10.32 6.49
N PHE A 75 -12.22 -9.49 6.72
CA PHE A 75 -11.63 -8.66 5.69
C PHE A 75 -11.06 -9.50 4.53
N ILE A 76 -10.28 -10.54 4.82
CA ILE A 76 -9.68 -11.42 3.81
C ILE A 76 -10.76 -12.07 2.94
N ASN A 77 -11.80 -12.60 3.59
CA ASN A 77 -12.90 -13.26 2.89
C ASN A 77 -13.67 -12.31 1.97
N LEU A 78 -13.97 -11.09 2.42
CA LEU A 78 -14.72 -10.11 1.64
C LEU A 78 -13.87 -9.49 0.53
N PHE A 79 -12.64 -9.07 0.83
CA PHE A 79 -11.75 -8.44 -0.14
C PHE A 79 -11.34 -9.41 -1.25
N GLY A 80 -11.16 -10.70 -0.91
CA GLY A 80 -10.86 -11.77 -1.86
C GLY A 80 -12.06 -12.33 -2.61
N LEU A 81 -13.30 -11.97 -2.24
CA LEU A 81 -14.51 -12.58 -2.80
C LEU A 81 -14.61 -12.47 -4.32
N PRO A 82 -14.35 -11.31 -4.97
CA PRO A 82 -14.42 -11.20 -6.43
C PRO A 82 -13.42 -12.11 -7.14
N LEU A 83 -12.22 -12.28 -6.56
CA LEU A 83 -11.19 -13.16 -7.11
C LEU A 83 -11.58 -14.63 -6.97
N LYS A 84 -12.16 -15.01 -5.84
CA LYS A 84 -12.71 -16.35 -5.61
C LYS A 84 -13.82 -16.68 -6.61
N VAL A 85 -14.74 -15.75 -6.86
CA VAL A 85 -15.82 -15.93 -7.85
C VAL A 85 -15.27 -16.07 -9.26
N LYS A 86 -14.31 -15.22 -9.67
CA LYS A 86 -13.63 -15.37 -10.97
C LYS A 86 -13.03 -16.77 -11.12
N ALA A 87 -12.29 -17.24 -10.11
CA ALA A 87 -11.68 -18.56 -10.14
C ALA A 87 -12.71 -19.70 -10.25
N LEU A 88 -13.87 -19.58 -9.57
CA LEU A 88 -14.95 -20.55 -9.68
C LEU A 88 -15.58 -20.55 -11.08
N ILE A 89 -15.84 -19.38 -11.67
CA ILE A 89 -16.35 -19.26 -13.04
C ILE A 89 -15.36 -19.86 -14.05
N ASP A 90 -14.06 -19.59 -13.89
CA ASP A 90 -13.03 -20.13 -14.77
C ASP A 90 -13.01 -21.67 -14.73
N ILE A 91 -13.16 -22.26 -13.53
CA ILE A 91 -13.27 -23.71 -13.31
C ILE A 91 -14.58 -24.27 -13.88
N GLU A 92 -15.72 -23.62 -13.65
CA GLU A 92 -17.03 -24.08 -14.13
C GLU A 92 -17.16 -24.00 -15.66
N GLY A 93 -16.60 -22.95 -16.27
CA GLY A 93 -16.66 -22.73 -17.71
C GLY A 93 -15.66 -23.60 -18.49
N THR A 94 -14.39 -23.57 -18.10
CA THR A 94 -13.30 -24.24 -18.84
C THR A 94 -12.89 -25.59 -18.26
N GLY A 95 -13.35 -25.94 -17.06
CA GLY A 95 -12.91 -27.15 -16.34
C GLY A 95 -11.48 -27.05 -15.79
N ALA A 96 -10.77 -25.95 -16.01
CA ALA A 96 -9.37 -25.78 -15.69
C ALA A 96 -9.15 -24.53 -14.82
N SER A 97 -8.31 -24.66 -13.80
CA SER A 97 -7.77 -23.49 -13.10
C SER A 97 -6.52 -23.00 -13.82
N GLU A 98 -6.38 -21.69 -14.00
CA GLU A 98 -5.11 -21.08 -14.45
C GLU A 98 -3.97 -21.26 -13.42
N TYR A 99 -4.31 -21.62 -12.18
CA TYR A 99 -3.35 -21.78 -11.10
C TYR A 99 -2.84 -23.23 -10.98
N ARG A 100 -1.55 -23.35 -10.68
CA ARG A 100 -0.90 -24.64 -10.43
C ARG A 100 -1.59 -25.35 -9.27
N HIS A 101 -2.10 -26.56 -9.51
CA HIS A 101 -2.62 -27.41 -8.44
C HIS A 101 -1.52 -27.67 -7.40
N PRO A 102 -1.79 -27.45 -6.10
CA PRO A 102 -0.86 -27.83 -5.05
C PRO A 102 -0.59 -29.34 -5.12
N ASP A 103 0.68 -29.72 -5.22
CA ASP A 103 1.08 -31.12 -5.13
C ASP A 103 1.07 -31.56 -3.66
N TYR A 104 -0.06 -32.11 -3.23
CA TYR A 104 -0.24 -32.60 -1.86
C TYR A 104 0.63 -33.82 -1.53
N SER A 105 1.34 -34.43 -2.49
CA SER A 105 2.32 -35.49 -2.19
C SER A 105 3.55 -34.97 -1.43
N LYS A 106 3.77 -33.64 -1.43
CA LYS A 106 4.90 -32.99 -0.76
C LYS A 106 4.54 -32.25 0.53
N PHE A 107 3.26 -32.05 0.81
CA PHE A 107 2.81 -31.35 2.00
C PHE A 107 2.74 -32.32 3.18
N LYS A 108 3.88 -32.57 3.84
CA LYS A 108 3.88 -33.23 5.14
C LYS A 108 3.24 -32.27 6.15
N ARG A 109 2.13 -32.71 6.75
CA ARG A 109 1.69 -32.16 8.03
C ARG A 109 2.60 -32.78 9.09
N ASP A 110 3.50 -31.98 9.59
CA ASP A 110 4.20 -32.24 10.84
C ASP A 110 3.26 -31.87 12.00
#